data_AF-A0A1F8RHI3-F1
#
_entry.id   AF-A0A1F8RHI3-F1
#
_cell.length_a   1.000
_cell.length_b   1.000
_cell.length_c   1.000
_cell.angle_alpha   90.00
_cell.angle_beta   90.00
_cell.angle_gamma   90.00
#
_symmetry.space_group_name_H-M   'P 1'
#
loop_
_entity.id
_entity.type
_entity.pdbx_description
1 polymer ?
#
loop_
_entity_poly.entity_id
_entity_poly.type
_entity_poly.pdbx_seq_one_letter_code
_entity_poly.pdbx_strand_id
1 'polypeptide(L)'
;MIGAASRDTTTREARGLLLELHGQAQYALLLGSLLVLTLTGLPQKFDSLSLSRWFMDSAGGIETLRLIHHIAGGVLIFAGLYHFALVLVAILVLKVLAPLQMIPDARDFREALQTIRYFLGLQQERVPFDRPSYFQKLDYWVIAWAMALMGASGMALLFPVRAARLISGDVVLATLRVHSDSAILIVAWVLIVHLIYAGLSPALFQDRAAILSGRAHIAGLPVPQTPRLASDAAPPAADRHDPDREISGQGMVPSFGVSRRQEEEPPGNTELGR
;
A
#
# COMPACT_ATOMS: atom_id res chain seq x y z
N MET A 1 -18.76 28.50 27.89
CA MET A 1 -17.46 27.96 27.41
C MET A 1 -17.58 26.77 26.44
N ILE A 2 -18.78 26.28 26.10
CA ILE A 2 -18.97 25.08 25.24
C ILE A 2 -18.80 25.37 23.73
N GLY A 3 -19.04 26.61 23.27
CA GLY A 3 -18.95 26.98 21.85
C GLY A 3 -17.54 27.26 21.29
N ALA A 4 -16.51 27.34 22.15
CA ALA A 4 -15.12 27.52 21.70
C ALA A 4 -14.46 26.18 21.37
N ALA A 5 -14.77 25.12 22.15
CA ALA A 5 -14.25 23.78 21.94
C ALA A 5 -14.81 23.13 20.65
N SER A 6 -16.10 23.33 20.34
CA SER A 6 -16.68 22.80 19.10
C SER A 6 -16.19 23.50 17.83
N ARG A 7 -15.82 24.79 17.93
CA ARG A 7 -15.23 25.52 16.80
C ARG A 7 -13.80 25.08 16.51
N ASP A 8 -12.99 24.84 17.53
CA ASP A 8 -11.60 24.35 17.37
C ASP A 8 -11.58 22.96 16.71
N THR A 9 -12.46 22.03 17.13
CA THR A 9 -12.56 20.70 16.54
C THR A 9 -12.92 20.76 15.05
N THR A 10 -13.95 21.52 14.68
CA THR A 10 -14.36 21.64 13.26
C THR A 10 -13.25 22.28 12.40
N THR A 11 -12.52 23.26 12.93
CA THR A 11 -11.39 23.85 12.18
C THR A 11 -10.19 22.92 12.01
N ARG A 12 -9.92 22.03 12.98
CA ARG A 12 -8.85 21.03 12.86
C ARG A 12 -9.22 19.93 11.87
N GLU A 13 -10.46 19.45 11.91
CA GLU A 13 -10.97 18.46 10.95
C GLU A 13 -10.94 19.01 9.52
N ALA A 14 -11.43 20.24 9.29
CA ALA A 14 -11.38 20.87 7.98
C ALA A 14 -9.94 21.02 7.45
N ARG A 15 -8.98 21.39 8.31
CA ARG A 15 -7.56 21.46 7.95
C ARG A 15 -6.98 20.08 7.61
N GLY A 16 -7.34 19.04 8.36
CA GLY A 16 -6.95 17.66 8.08
C GLY A 16 -7.41 17.22 6.69
N LEU A 17 -8.69 17.41 6.38
CA LEU A 17 -9.26 17.08 5.07
C LEU A 17 -8.58 17.84 3.93
N LEU A 18 -8.29 19.13 4.12
CA LEU A 18 -7.57 19.91 3.11
C LEU A 18 -6.17 19.36 2.83
N LEU A 19 -5.44 18.93 3.87
CA LEU A 19 -4.12 18.33 3.72
C LEU A 19 -4.18 16.97 3.01
N GLU A 20 -5.20 16.17 3.29
CA GLU A 20 -5.44 14.89 2.62
C GLU A 20 -5.75 15.08 1.13
N LEU A 21 -6.70 15.96 0.82
CA LEU A 21 -7.05 16.31 -0.56
C LEU A 21 -5.84 16.85 -1.31
N HIS A 22 -5.03 17.68 -0.64
CA HIS A 22 -3.81 18.20 -1.21
C HIS A 22 -2.82 17.09 -1.58
N GLY A 23 -2.58 16.13 -0.67
CA GLY A 23 -1.70 14.99 -0.93
C GLY A 23 -2.21 14.09 -2.05
N GLN A 24 -3.51 13.81 -2.08
CA GLN A 24 -4.15 13.03 -3.15
C GLN A 24 -4.04 13.73 -4.50
N ALA A 25 -4.25 15.05 -4.54
CA ALA A 25 -4.09 15.84 -5.76
C ALA A 25 -2.64 15.84 -6.26
N GLN A 26 -1.65 15.96 -5.38
CA GLN A 26 -0.24 15.83 -5.75
C GLN A 26 0.07 14.45 -6.35
N TYR A 27 -0.38 13.39 -5.69
CA TYR A 27 -0.19 12.03 -6.18
C TYR A 27 -0.85 11.83 -7.56
N ALA A 28 -2.11 12.25 -7.71
CA ALA A 28 -2.84 12.14 -8.98
C ALA A 28 -2.16 12.94 -10.10
N LEU A 29 -1.63 14.13 -9.79
CA LEU A 29 -0.91 14.95 -10.76
C LEU A 29 0.41 14.32 -11.19
N LEU A 30 1.20 13.79 -10.24
CA LEU A 30 2.46 13.11 -10.52
C LEU A 30 2.23 11.84 -11.36
N LEU A 31 1.30 10.97 -10.92
CA LEU A 31 0.97 9.74 -11.62
C LEU A 31 0.36 10.02 -13.01
N GLY A 32 -0.58 10.96 -13.10
CA GLY A 32 -1.20 11.36 -14.35
C GLY A 32 -0.18 11.90 -15.35
N SER A 33 0.75 12.76 -14.90
CA SER A 33 1.82 13.29 -15.76
C SER A 33 2.76 12.18 -16.23
N LEU A 34 3.12 11.24 -15.35
CA LEU A 34 3.93 10.07 -15.72
C LEU A 34 3.22 9.20 -16.77
N LEU A 35 1.91 8.96 -16.62
CA LEU A 35 1.13 8.19 -17.60
C LEU A 35 1.13 8.88 -18.97
N VAL A 36 0.90 10.20 -19.02
CA VAL A 36 0.95 10.96 -20.28
C VAL A 36 2.35 10.90 -20.90
N LEU A 37 3.41 11.09 -20.11
CA LEU A 37 4.79 10.99 -20.56
C LEU A 37 5.11 9.59 -21.10
N THR A 38 4.60 8.55 -20.47
CA THR A 38 4.77 7.15 -20.90
C THR A 38 4.05 6.90 -22.23
N LEU A 39 2.78 7.32 -22.33
CA LEU A 39 1.96 7.14 -23.53
C LEU A 39 2.49 7.93 -24.74
N THR A 40 3.10 9.07 -24.50
CA THR A 40 3.69 9.89 -25.57
C THR A 40 5.13 9.50 -25.90
N GLY A 41 5.91 9.04 -24.92
CA GLY A 41 7.34 8.72 -25.07
C GLY A 41 7.61 7.32 -25.61
N LEU A 42 6.86 6.30 -25.18
CA LEU A 42 7.07 4.92 -25.65
C LEU A 42 6.89 4.76 -27.17
N PRO A 43 5.86 5.33 -27.81
CA PRO A 43 5.71 5.24 -29.26
C PRO A 43 6.87 5.90 -30.02
N GLN A 44 7.41 7.01 -29.50
CA GLN A 44 8.56 7.70 -30.09
C GLN A 44 9.85 6.86 -29.98
N LYS A 45 10.04 6.13 -28.88
CA LYS A 45 11.18 5.22 -28.73
C LYS A 45 11.08 4.01 -29.67
N PHE A 46 9.89 3.44 -29.79
CA PHE A 46 9.63 2.22 -30.55
C PHE A 46 8.95 2.51 -31.88
N ASP A 47 9.44 3.50 -32.62
CA ASP A 47 8.90 3.98 -33.89
C ASP A 47 8.86 2.90 -35.01
N SER A 48 9.72 1.88 -34.91
CA SER A 48 9.74 0.75 -35.83
C SER A 48 8.52 -0.19 -35.68
N LEU A 49 7.86 -0.21 -34.51
CA LEU A 49 6.68 -1.05 -34.28
C LEU A 49 5.46 -0.49 -35.03
N SER A 50 4.69 -1.37 -35.69
CA SER A 50 3.47 -0.99 -36.40
C SER A 50 2.42 -0.38 -35.47
N LEU A 51 2.29 -0.92 -34.25
CA LEU A 51 1.39 -0.38 -33.22
C LEU A 51 1.78 1.03 -32.78
N SER A 52 3.08 1.29 -32.60
CA SER A 52 3.57 2.62 -32.24
C SER A 52 3.30 3.62 -33.36
N ARG A 53 3.55 3.26 -34.63
CA ARG A 53 3.22 4.11 -35.78
C ARG A 53 1.73 4.42 -35.87
N TRP A 54 0.88 3.39 -35.78
CA TRP A 54 -0.56 3.56 -35.76
C TRP A 54 -1.02 4.51 -34.64
N PHE A 55 -0.47 4.37 -33.44
CA PHE A 55 -0.79 5.27 -32.32
C PHE A 55 -0.32 6.70 -32.56
N MET A 56 0.92 6.89 -33.02
CA MET A 56 1.46 8.22 -33.35
C MET A 56 0.62 8.91 -34.43
N ASP A 57 0.24 8.20 -35.49
CA ASP A 57 -0.57 8.73 -36.59
C ASP A 57 -1.99 9.09 -36.11
N SER A 58 -2.61 8.21 -35.32
CA SER A 58 -3.95 8.42 -34.75
C SER A 58 -4.01 9.61 -33.78
N ALA A 59 -2.91 9.90 -33.11
CA ALA A 59 -2.80 10.99 -32.15
C ALA A 59 -2.39 12.34 -32.77
N GLY A 60 -2.40 12.45 -34.10
CA GLY A 60 -2.09 13.70 -34.81
C GLY A 60 -0.61 13.86 -35.15
N GLY A 61 0.14 12.76 -35.22
CA GLY A 61 1.53 12.70 -35.65
C GLY A 61 2.56 12.91 -34.54
N ILE A 62 3.83 12.70 -34.89
CA ILE A 62 4.97 12.79 -33.95
C ILE A 62 5.12 14.18 -33.32
N GLU A 63 4.78 15.25 -34.06
CA GLU A 63 4.90 16.62 -33.56
C GLU A 63 3.95 16.88 -32.39
N THR A 64 2.71 16.42 -32.51
CA THR A 64 1.67 16.56 -31.49
C THR A 64 2.07 15.78 -30.23
N LEU A 65 2.54 14.54 -30.39
CA LEU A 65 3.03 13.73 -29.27
C LEU A 65 4.20 14.37 -28.55
N ARG A 66 5.17 14.92 -29.29
CA ARG A 66 6.34 15.58 -28.73
C ARG A 66 5.94 16.84 -27.95
N LEU A 67 5.01 17.63 -28.47
CA LEU A 67 4.48 18.80 -27.77
C LEU A 67 3.80 18.40 -26.45
N ILE A 68 2.91 17.40 -26.49
CA ILE A 68 2.23 16.89 -25.29
C ILE A 68 3.26 16.35 -24.29
N HIS A 69 4.29 15.64 -24.75
CA HIS A 69 5.36 15.11 -23.91
C HIS A 69 6.12 16.24 -23.20
N HIS A 70 6.47 17.31 -23.91
CA HIS A 70 7.16 18.47 -23.32
C HIS A 70 6.30 19.17 -22.27
N ILE A 71 5.01 19.39 -22.55
CA ILE A 71 4.08 20.01 -21.60
C ILE A 71 3.92 19.14 -20.36
N ALA A 72 3.67 17.83 -20.54
CA ALA A 72 3.54 16.89 -19.43
C ALA A 72 4.84 16.79 -18.61
N GLY A 73 6.01 16.88 -19.26
CA GLY A 73 7.31 16.93 -18.60
C GLY A 73 7.46 18.18 -17.73
N GLY A 74 7.06 19.35 -18.24
CA GLY A 74 7.03 20.58 -17.47
C GLY A 74 6.10 20.49 -16.25
N VAL A 75 4.92 19.91 -16.41
CA VAL A 75 3.97 19.68 -15.30
C VAL A 75 4.55 18.73 -14.26
N LEU A 76 5.17 17.61 -14.68
CA LEU A 76 5.80 16.65 -13.76
C LEU A 76 6.93 17.30 -12.97
N ILE A 77 7.81 18.06 -13.64
CA ILE A 77 8.92 18.78 -12.98
C ILE A 77 8.37 19.77 -11.96
N PHE A 78 7.36 20.56 -12.33
CA PHE A 78 6.74 21.52 -11.42
C PHE A 78 6.11 20.82 -10.20
N ALA A 79 5.33 19.76 -10.43
CA ALA A 79 4.70 18.99 -9.35
C ALA A 79 5.73 18.37 -8.40
N GLY A 80 6.83 17.82 -8.95
CA GLY A 80 7.93 17.27 -8.17
C GLY A 80 8.67 18.32 -7.34
N LEU A 81 8.99 19.47 -7.93
CA LEU A 81 9.62 20.59 -7.21
C LEU A 81 8.70 21.15 -6.12
N TYR A 82 7.40 21.28 -6.41
CA TYR A 82 6.41 21.71 -5.44
C TYR A 82 6.32 20.73 -4.26
N HIS A 83 6.27 19.42 -4.52
CA HIS A 83 6.31 18.40 -3.46
C HIS A 83 7.59 18.49 -2.62
N PHE A 84 8.75 18.60 -3.27
CA PHE A 84 10.03 18.73 -2.58
C PHE A 84 10.11 19.99 -1.71
N ALA A 85 9.62 21.12 -2.21
CA ALA A 85 9.55 22.37 -1.46
C ALA A 85 8.67 22.23 -0.21
N LEU A 86 7.52 21.56 -0.30
CA LEU A 86 6.68 21.29 0.87
C LEU A 86 7.39 20.44 1.92
N VAL A 87 8.09 19.38 1.50
CA VAL A 87 8.88 18.55 2.42
C VAL A 87 9.96 19.38 3.10
N LEU A 88 10.64 20.26 2.36
CA LEU A 88 11.67 21.14 2.90
C LEU A 88 11.09 22.15 3.91
N VAL A 89 9.96 22.77 3.60
CA VAL A 89 9.25 23.68 4.52
C VAL A 89 8.79 22.93 5.77
N ALA A 90 8.26 21.72 5.63
CA ALA A 90 7.84 20.90 6.76
C ALA A 90 8.99 20.62 7.73
N ILE A 91 10.17 20.28 7.21
CA ILE A 91 11.35 19.97 8.03
C ILE A 91 12.00 21.24 8.60
N LEU A 92 12.28 22.24 7.75
CA LEU A 92 13.10 23.39 8.14
C LEU A 92 12.30 24.46 8.89
N VAL A 93 11.08 24.74 8.44
CA VAL A 93 10.23 25.83 8.96
C VAL A 93 9.29 25.30 10.03
N LEU A 94 8.55 24.23 9.73
CA LEU A 94 7.53 23.69 10.63
C LEU A 94 8.10 22.69 11.65
N LYS A 95 9.37 22.30 11.52
CA LYS A 95 10.06 21.34 12.41
C LYS A 95 9.33 20.00 12.54
N VAL A 96 8.54 19.63 11.54
CA VAL A 96 7.87 18.34 11.46
C VAL A 96 8.88 17.31 10.98
N LEU A 97 9.28 16.39 11.87
CA LEU A 97 10.31 15.38 11.59
C LEU A 97 9.76 14.10 10.93
N ALA A 98 8.44 13.99 10.76
CA ALA A 98 7.81 12.81 10.15
C ALA A 98 8.41 12.45 8.76
N PRO A 99 8.71 13.41 7.84
CA PRO A 99 9.35 13.07 6.57
C PRO A 99 10.76 12.47 6.72
N LEU A 100 11.49 12.76 7.81
CA LEU A 100 12.82 12.19 8.03
C LEU A 100 12.78 10.68 8.29
N GLN A 101 11.62 10.12 8.67
CA GLN A 101 11.47 8.67 8.82
C GLN A 101 11.57 7.92 7.48
N MET A 102 11.42 8.62 6.34
CA MET A 102 11.57 8.06 5.00
C MET A 102 13.05 7.95 4.57
N ILE A 103 13.99 8.47 5.36
CA ILE A 103 15.43 8.31 5.09
C ILE A 103 15.84 6.86 5.43
N PRO A 104 16.46 6.11 4.50
CA PRO A 104 16.96 4.78 4.77
C PRO A 104 18.03 4.80 5.87
N ASP A 105 17.93 3.88 6.82
CA ASP A 105 18.91 3.70 7.89
C ASP A 105 19.58 2.31 7.84
N ALA A 106 20.61 2.11 8.67
CA ALA A 106 21.32 0.82 8.71
C ALA A 106 20.46 -0.36 9.23
N ARG A 107 19.31 -0.09 9.86
CA ARG A 107 18.36 -1.13 10.28
C ARG A 107 17.56 -1.63 9.07
N ASP A 108 17.21 -0.75 8.14
CA ASP A 108 16.51 -1.10 6.90
C ASP A 108 17.30 -2.10 6.05
N PHE A 109 18.64 -1.98 6.02
CA PHE A 109 19.50 -2.96 5.35
C PHE A 109 19.48 -4.34 6.03
N ARG A 110 19.45 -4.38 7.36
CA ARG A 110 19.34 -5.64 8.11
C ARG A 110 17.99 -6.30 7.89
N GLU A 111 16.90 -5.53 7.87
CA GLU A 111 15.56 -6.01 7.57
C GLU A 111 15.46 -6.57 6.14
N ALA A 112 16.10 -5.91 5.17
CA ALA A 112 16.19 -6.40 3.80
C ALA A 112 16.91 -7.75 3.73
N LEU A 113 18.05 -7.88 4.42
CA LEU A 113 18.81 -9.13 4.45
C LEU A 113 18.05 -10.25 5.17
N GLN A 114 17.35 -9.95 6.27
CA GLN A 114 16.49 -10.91 6.97
C GLN A 114 15.32 -11.36 6.08
N THR A 115 14.74 -10.44 5.32
CA THR A 115 13.67 -10.75 4.36
C THR A 115 14.16 -11.66 3.24
N ILE A 116 15.37 -11.42 2.71
CA ILE A 116 16.01 -12.32 1.73
C ILE A 116 16.25 -13.71 2.34
N ARG A 117 16.76 -13.78 3.58
CA ARG A 117 16.98 -15.05 4.28
C ARG A 117 15.68 -15.81 4.53
N TYR A 118 14.60 -15.10 4.86
CA TYR A 118 13.26 -15.66 4.99
C TYR A 118 12.77 -16.27 3.67
N PHE A 119 12.90 -15.55 2.55
CA PHE A 119 12.52 -16.08 1.23
C PHE A 119 13.38 -17.27 0.77
N LEU A 120 14.64 -17.32 1.21
CA LEU A 120 15.53 -18.46 0.98
C LEU A 120 15.28 -19.63 1.95
N GLY A 121 14.30 -19.53 2.84
CA GLY A 121 13.99 -20.57 3.85
C GLY A 121 15.02 -20.69 4.97
N LEU A 122 15.99 -19.77 5.06
CA LEU A 122 17.05 -19.73 6.07
C LEU A 122 16.58 -19.13 7.41
N GLN A 123 15.36 -18.59 7.44
CA GLN A 123 14.73 -18.00 8.62
C GLN A 123 13.23 -18.30 8.54
N GLN A 124 12.63 -18.80 9.64
CA GLN A 124 11.21 -19.19 9.64
C GLN A 124 10.25 -18.05 10.03
N GLU A 125 10.74 -17.05 10.78
CA GLU A 125 9.91 -15.94 11.25
C GLU A 125 9.99 -14.73 10.31
N ARG A 126 8.80 -14.23 9.96
CA ARG A 126 8.60 -13.00 9.19
C ARG A 126 8.88 -11.79 10.07
N VAL A 127 9.60 -10.80 9.55
CA VAL A 127 9.91 -9.56 10.25
C VAL A 127 8.62 -8.72 10.43
N PRO A 128 8.19 -8.41 11.67
CA PRO A 128 7.10 -7.46 11.90
C PRO A 128 7.56 -6.03 11.58
N PHE A 129 6.70 -5.25 10.93
CA PHE A 129 7.00 -3.87 10.53
C PHE A 129 6.20 -2.88 11.40
N ASP A 130 6.85 -2.27 12.40
CA ASP A 130 6.25 -1.21 13.24
C ASP A 130 6.46 0.21 12.67
N ARG A 131 7.07 0.30 11.48
CA ARG A 131 7.55 1.52 10.83
C ARG A 131 7.39 1.40 9.30
N PRO A 132 7.50 2.50 8.51
CA PRO A 132 7.50 2.40 7.06
C PRO A 132 8.54 1.34 6.64
N SER A 133 8.05 0.28 5.98
CA SER A 133 8.90 -0.85 5.59
C SER A 133 10.07 -0.35 4.75
N TYR A 134 11.23 -1.01 4.87
CA TYR A 134 12.41 -0.67 4.06
C TYR A 134 12.06 -0.57 2.56
N PHE A 135 11.13 -1.40 2.07
CA PHE A 135 10.67 -1.37 0.68
C PHE A 135 9.91 -0.09 0.34
N GLN A 136 9.08 0.44 1.24
CA GLN A 136 8.35 1.70 1.00
C GLN A 136 9.32 2.88 0.91
N LYS A 137 10.35 2.89 1.77
CA LYS A 137 11.41 3.90 1.70
C LYS A 137 12.22 3.76 0.42
N LEU A 138 12.59 2.54 0.04
CA LEU A 138 13.32 2.27 -1.19
C LEU A 138 12.53 2.76 -2.41
N ASP A 139 11.25 2.40 -2.51
CA ASP A 139 10.37 2.82 -3.60
C ASP A 139 10.26 4.35 -3.67
N TYR A 140 10.06 5.02 -2.53
CA TYR A 140 10.05 6.49 -2.46
C TYR A 140 11.34 7.12 -3.02
N TRP A 141 12.51 6.61 -2.62
CA TRP A 141 13.79 7.14 -3.06
C TRP A 141 14.10 6.81 -4.52
N VAL A 142 13.74 5.62 -5.00
CA VAL A 142 13.87 5.23 -6.41
C VAL A 142 13.06 6.21 -7.27
N ILE A 143 11.82 6.51 -6.89
CA ILE A 143 10.97 7.46 -7.61
C ILE A 143 11.52 8.90 -7.53
N ALA A 144 12.00 9.33 -6.36
CA ALA A 144 12.59 10.65 -6.22
C ALA A 144 13.83 10.85 -7.12
N TRP A 145 14.74 9.87 -7.15
CA TRP A 145 15.90 9.89 -8.03
C TRP A 145 15.52 9.75 -9.50
N ALA A 146 14.53 8.93 -9.83
CA ALA A 146 13.99 8.81 -11.18
C ALA A 146 13.44 10.15 -11.68
N MET A 147 12.68 10.89 -10.85
CA MET A 147 12.20 12.22 -11.19
C MET A 147 13.35 13.21 -11.41
N ALA A 148 14.37 13.19 -10.57
CA ALA A 148 15.54 14.06 -10.74
C ALA A 148 16.29 13.75 -12.04
N LEU A 149 16.54 12.47 -12.32
CA LEU A 149 17.20 12.00 -13.54
C LEU A 149 16.39 12.38 -14.79
N MET A 150 15.09 12.08 -14.82
CA MET A 150 14.22 12.35 -15.97
C MET A 150 13.99 13.84 -16.17
N GLY A 151 13.82 14.60 -15.08
CA GLY A 151 13.67 16.04 -15.13
C GLY A 151 14.92 16.73 -15.68
N ALA A 152 16.10 16.36 -15.19
CA ALA A 152 17.37 16.93 -15.65
C ALA A 152 17.69 16.56 -17.10
N SER A 153 17.59 15.27 -17.45
CA SER A 153 17.86 14.80 -18.81
C SER A 153 16.82 15.33 -19.82
N GLY A 154 15.53 15.37 -19.45
CA GLY A 154 14.48 15.95 -20.27
C GLY A 154 14.69 17.44 -20.51
N MET A 155 15.10 18.19 -19.48
CA MET A 155 15.43 19.61 -19.61
C MET A 155 16.63 19.86 -20.54
N ALA A 156 17.67 19.02 -20.45
CA ALA A 156 18.82 19.08 -21.36
C ALA A 156 18.41 18.84 -22.82
N LEU A 157 17.50 17.89 -23.05
CA LEU A 157 16.98 17.54 -24.38
C LEU A 157 15.95 18.54 -24.92
N LEU A 158 15.26 19.27 -24.04
CA LEU A 158 14.36 20.36 -24.42
C LEU A 158 15.13 21.55 -25.00
N PHE A 159 16.35 21.79 -24.52
CA PHE A 159 17.22 22.89 -25.00
C PHE A 159 18.61 22.38 -25.43
N PRO A 160 18.70 21.51 -26.46
CA PRO A 160 19.91 20.75 -26.75
C PRO A 160 21.10 21.64 -27.14
N VAL A 161 20.85 22.76 -27.84
CA VAL A 161 21.90 23.73 -28.21
C VAL A 161 22.48 24.44 -26.99
N ARG A 162 21.64 24.77 -26.00
CA ARG A 162 22.11 25.39 -24.74
C ARG A 162 22.82 24.36 -23.88
N ALA A 163 22.27 23.15 -23.77
CA ALA A 163 22.88 22.05 -23.04
C ALA A 163 24.27 21.72 -23.61
N ALA A 164 24.42 21.62 -24.93
CA ALA A 164 25.69 21.31 -25.58
C ALA A 164 26.80 22.34 -25.27
N ARG A 165 26.46 23.61 -24.99
CA ARG A 165 27.44 24.61 -24.56
C ARG A 165 27.93 24.40 -23.12
N LEU A 166 27.13 23.72 -22.28
CA LEU A 166 27.47 23.44 -20.88
C LEU A 166 28.17 22.08 -20.72
N ILE A 167 27.71 21.04 -21.42
CA ILE A 167 28.15 19.66 -21.21
C ILE A 167 28.74 18.97 -22.45
N SER A 168 28.90 19.67 -23.58
CA SER A 168 29.29 19.17 -24.92
C SER A 168 28.18 18.46 -25.70
N GLY A 169 28.32 18.39 -27.04
CA GLY A 169 27.36 17.74 -27.93
C GLY A 169 27.28 16.22 -27.73
N ASP A 170 28.43 15.55 -27.54
CA ASP A 170 28.49 14.10 -27.34
C ASP A 170 27.72 13.68 -26.08
N VAL A 171 27.83 14.47 -25.00
CA VAL A 171 27.09 14.22 -23.76
C VAL A 171 25.59 14.47 -23.94
N VAL A 172 25.17 15.40 -24.79
CA VAL A 172 23.73 15.58 -25.11
C VAL A 172 23.18 14.36 -25.85
N LEU A 173 23.95 13.79 -26.78
CA LEU A 173 23.57 12.54 -27.46
C LEU A 173 23.52 11.36 -26.48
N ALA A 174 24.49 11.26 -25.57
CA ALA A 174 24.47 10.26 -24.49
C ALA A 174 23.25 10.46 -23.58
N THR A 175 22.89 11.71 -23.28
CA THR A 175 21.71 12.07 -22.48
C THR A 175 20.43 11.61 -23.15
N LEU A 176 20.30 11.73 -24.47
CA LEU A 176 19.15 11.21 -25.21
C LEU A 176 18.98 9.70 -25.00
N ARG A 177 20.08 8.95 -25.10
CA ARG A 177 20.08 7.50 -24.87
C ARG A 177 19.73 7.16 -23.43
N VAL A 178 20.37 7.82 -22.46
CA VAL A 178 20.12 7.61 -21.03
C VAL A 178 18.67 7.95 -20.67
N HIS A 179 18.13 9.07 -21.15
CA HIS A 179 16.73 9.45 -20.91
C HIS A 179 15.77 8.38 -21.44
N SER A 180 15.99 7.94 -22.67
CA SER A 180 15.16 6.93 -23.33
C SER A 180 15.25 5.55 -22.68
N ASP A 181 16.43 5.10 -22.28
CA ASP A 181 16.63 3.78 -21.65
C ASP A 181 16.14 3.79 -20.19
N SER A 182 16.39 4.88 -19.46
CA SER A 182 15.91 5.04 -18.08
C SER A 182 14.39 5.15 -18.01
N ALA A 183 13.75 5.76 -19.01
CA ALA A 183 12.29 5.82 -19.08
C ALA A 183 11.65 4.42 -19.03
N ILE A 184 12.22 3.43 -19.72
CA ILE A 184 11.72 2.04 -19.65
C ILE A 184 11.84 1.48 -18.24
N LEU A 185 13.01 1.67 -17.61
CA LEU A 185 13.24 1.18 -16.25
C LEU A 185 12.26 1.80 -15.25
N ILE A 186 11.99 3.10 -15.39
CA ILE A 186 11.05 3.83 -14.53
C ILE A 186 9.62 3.35 -14.76
N VAL A 187 9.20 3.19 -16.01
CA VAL A 187 7.86 2.67 -16.34
C VAL A 187 7.69 1.26 -15.79
N ALA A 188 8.69 0.39 -15.99
CA ALA A 188 8.66 -0.98 -15.46
C ALA A 188 8.61 -0.99 -13.93
N TRP A 189 9.43 -0.18 -13.25
CA TRP A 189 9.42 -0.06 -11.80
C TRP A 189 8.05 0.42 -11.30
N VAL A 190 7.49 1.45 -11.93
CA VAL A 190 6.19 1.98 -11.49
C VAL A 190 5.08 0.96 -11.73
N LEU A 191 5.00 0.34 -12.90
CA LEU A 191 3.94 -0.62 -13.21
C LEU A 191 4.00 -1.89 -12.37
N ILE A 192 5.20 -2.40 -12.10
CA ILE A 192 5.38 -3.67 -11.39
C ILE A 192 5.48 -3.41 -9.89
N VAL A 193 6.46 -2.61 -9.46
CA VAL A 193 6.75 -2.46 -8.03
C VAL A 193 5.80 -1.45 -7.42
N HIS A 194 5.80 -0.22 -7.92
CA HIS A 194 5.05 0.86 -7.29
C HIS A 194 3.55 0.55 -7.26
N LEU A 195 2.93 0.11 -8.35
CA LEU A 195 1.49 -0.18 -8.35
C LEU A 195 1.12 -1.41 -7.51
N ILE A 196 1.95 -2.45 -7.43
CA ILE A 196 1.67 -3.60 -6.56
C ILE A 196 1.68 -3.17 -5.09
N TYR A 197 2.69 -2.40 -4.69
CA TYR A 197 2.84 -1.97 -3.30
C TYR A 197 1.97 -0.76 -2.94
N ALA A 198 1.62 0.12 -3.89
CA ALA A 198 0.79 1.30 -3.65
C ALA A 198 -0.71 1.04 -3.87
N GLY A 199 -1.07 0.09 -4.75
CA GLY A 199 -2.45 -0.08 -5.24
C GLY A 199 -3.06 -1.48 -5.06
N LEU A 200 -2.30 -2.53 -4.74
CA LEU A 200 -2.81 -3.92 -4.73
C LEU A 200 -2.62 -4.69 -3.40
N SER A 201 -2.42 -4.00 -2.28
CA SER A 201 -2.48 -4.65 -0.95
C SER A 201 -3.67 -4.11 -0.13
N PRO A 202 -4.83 -4.80 -0.16
CA PRO A 202 -6.02 -4.38 0.58
C PRO A 202 -5.95 -4.60 2.10
N ALA A 203 -4.96 -5.32 2.63
CA ALA A 203 -4.95 -5.78 4.02
C ALA A 203 -3.74 -5.35 4.86
N LEU A 204 -2.64 -4.86 4.26
CA LEU A 204 -1.42 -4.47 4.99
C LEU A 204 -1.24 -2.95 5.15
N PHE A 205 -2.12 -2.13 4.56
CA PHE A 205 -2.08 -0.67 4.65
C PHE A 205 -3.25 -0.04 5.43
N GLN A 206 -4.10 -0.84 6.06
CA GLN A 206 -5.12 -0.34 6.99
C GLN A 206 -4.52 0.46 8.17
N ASP A 207 -3.23 0.29 8.45
CA ASP A 207 -2.50 1.06 9.48
C ASP A 207 -2.35 2.55 9.15
N ARG A 208 -2.54 2.98 7.89
CA ARG A 208 -2.54 4.42 7.56
C ARG A 208 -3.74 5.15 8.17
N ALA A 209 -4.86 4.47 8.38
CA ALA A 209 -6.01 5.05 9.07
C ALA A 209 -5.76 5.21 10.59
N ALA A 210 -4.95 4.35 11.20
CA ALA A 210 -4.58 4.44 12.61
C ALA A 210 -3.58 5.57 12.88
N ILE A 211 -2.60 5.76 12.00
CA ILE A 211 -1.59 6.82 12.10
C ILE A 211 -2.21 8.22 11.87
N LEU A 212 -3.16 8.36 10.93
CA LEU A 212 -3.85 9.64 10.69
C LEU A 212 -4.95 9.96 11.73
N SER A 213 -5.58 8.97 12.36
CA SER A 213 -6.62 9.20 13.38
C SER A 213 -6.07 9.61 14.76
N GLY A 214 -4.75 9.78 14.90
CA GLY A 214 -4.10 10.02 16.19
C GLY A 214 -4.17 8.83 17.16
N ARG A 215 -4.71 7.70 16.70
CA ARG A 215 -4.68 6.42 17.40
C ARG A 215 -3.39 5.69 17.03
N ALA A 216 -2.26 6.31 17.34
CA ALA A 216 -1.06 5.51 17.51
C ALA A 216 -1.38 4.47 18.58
N HIS A 217 -1.45 3.20 18.17
CA HIS A 217 -1.50 2.09 19.10
C HIS A 217 -0.20 2.18 19.89
N ILE A 218 -0.25 2.70 21.11
CA ILE A 218 0.90 2.72 22.02
C ILE A 218 1.21 1.25 22.30
N ALA A 219 2.26 0.76 21.65
CA ALA A 219 2.82 -0.56 21.89
C ALA A 219 3.19 -0.64 23.38
N GLY A 220 2.42 -1.42 24.14
CA GLY A 220 2.50 -1.51 25.59
C GLY A 220 1.20 -1.97 26.25
N LEU A 221 0.05 -1.87 25.58
CA LEU A 221 -1.18 -2.50 26.06
C LEU A 221 -1.38 -3.85 25.35
N PRO A 222 -1.76 -4.92 26.09
CA PRO A 222 -2.12 -6.20 25.50
C PRO A 222 -3.13 -5.96 24.39
N VAL A 223 -2.90 -6.56 23.22
CA VAL A 223 -3.93 -6.73 22.19
C VAL A 223 -5.20 -7.14 22.94
N PRO A 224 -6.32 -6.40 22.81
CA PRO A 224 -7.58 -6.90 23.32
C PRO A 224 -7.77 -8.24 22.61
N GLN A 225 -7.55 -9.32 23.35
CA GLN A 225 -8.02 -10.60 22.89
C GLN A 225 -9.51 -10.36 22.75
N THR A 226 -10.01 -10.34 21.52
CA THR A 226 -11.40 -10.67 21.27
C THR A 226 -11.64 -11.86 22.17
N PRO A 227 -12.56 -11.79 23.16
CA PRO A 227 -12.83 -12.92 24.01
C PRO A 227 -12.98 -14.09 23.06
N ARG A 228 -12.09 -15.08 23.18
CA ARG A 228 -12.29 -16.36 22.53
C ARG A 228 -13.69 -16.72 22.99
N LEU A 229 -14.68 -16.55 22.12
CA LEU A 229 -15.99 -17.16 22.33
C LEU A 229 -15.62 -18.60 22.58
N ALA A 230 -15.75 -19.02 23.83
CA ALA A 230 -15.35 -20.32 24.26
C ALA A 230 -16.09 -21.30 23.37
N SER A 231 -15.43 -21.84 22.34
CA SER A 231 -15.93 -22.98 21.60
C SER A 231 -15.81 -24.26 22.44
N ASP A 232 -15.48 -24.12 23.72
CA ASP A 232 -15.39 -25.19 24.71
C ASP A 232 -16.44 -25.03 25.83
N ALA A 233 -17.42 -24.12 25.67
CA ALA A 233 -18.61 -24.16 26.51
C ALA A 233 -19.59 -25.19 25.94
N ALA A 234 -19.71 -26.33 26.62
CA ALA A 234 -20.82 -27.25 26.42
C ALA A 234 -22.14 -26.47 26.38
N PRO A 235 -23.08 -26.81 25.47
CA PRO A 235 -24.34 -26.08 25.37
C PRO A 235 -25.04 -26.07 26.73
N PRO A 236 -25.62 -24.93 27.16
CA PRO A 236 -26.41 -24.89 28.38
C PRO A 236 -27.52 -25.93 28.26
N ALA A 237 -27.69 -26.73 29.32
CA ALA A 237 -28.77 -27.69 29.40
C ALA A 237 -30.08 -26.98 29.07
N ALA A 238 -30.68 -27.36 27.94
CA ALA A 238 -32.03 -26.95 27.61
C ALA A 238 -32.90 -27.33 28.80
N ASP A 239 -33.59 -26.34 29.36
CA ASP A 239 -34.75 -26.53 30.20
C ASP A 239 -35.68 -27.50 29.44
N ARG A 240 -35.69 -28.75 29.90
CA ARG A 240 -36.64 -29.73 29.42
C ARG A 240 -37.96 -29.29 30.02
N HIS A 241 -38.70 -28.53 29.22
CA HIS A 241 -40.12 -28.36 29.40
C HIS A 241 -40.72 -29.76 29.52
N ASP A 242 -41.04 -30.14 30.75
CA ASP A 242 -41.68 -31.38 31.15
C ASP A 242 -43.13 -31.32 30.64
N PRO A 243 -43.47 -32.02 29.55
CA PRO A 243 -44.81 -31.95 28.98
C PRO A 243 -45.82 -32.80 29.76
N ASP A 244 -45.39 -33.49 30.83
CA ASP A 244 -46.21 -34.48 31.54
C ASP A 244 -46.86 -33.93 32.83
N ARG A 245 -46.83 -32.60 33.04
CA ARG A 245 -47.42 -31.96 34.23
C ARG A 245 -48.81 -31.35 34.03
N GLU A 246 -49.36 -31.38 32.83
CA GLU A 246 -50.75 -31.05 32.57
C GLU A 246 -51.39 -32.15 31.71
N ILE A 247 -52.09 -33.07 32.39
CA ILE A 247 -53.37 -33.71 32.01
C ILE A 247 -53.46 -35.01 32.82
N SER A 248 -53.84 -34.85 34.09
CA SER A 248 -54.62 -35.88 34.77
C SER A 248 -56.06 -35.65 34.34
N GLY A 249 -56.53 -36.38 33.33
CA GLY A 249 -57.90 -36.26 32.84
C GLY A 249 -58.19 -37.01 31.55
N GLN A 250 -58.75 -38.23 31.71
CA GLN A 250 -59.63 -38.94 30.76
C GLN A 250 -59.02 -39.58 29.48
N GLY A 251 -59.19 -40.91 29.37
CA GLY A 251 -59.54 -41.55 28.08
C GLY A 251 -58.59 -42.59 27.44
N MET A 252 -58.71 -43.86 27.85
CA MET A 252 -58.96 -45.05 27.00
C MET A 252 -58.04 -45.42 25.78
N VAL A 253 -57.22 -46.50 25.94
CA VAL A 253 -57.04 -47.71 25.03
C VAL A 253 -56.00 -47.61 23.85
N PRO A 254 -55.36 -48.72 23.34
CA PRO A 254 -53.94 -49.04 23.64
C PRO A 254 -53.06 -49.48 22.41
N SER A 255 -51.84 -49.94 22.73
CA SER A 255 -51.11 -51.08 22.10
C SER A 255 -50.20 -50.89 20.87
N PHE A 256 -49.17 -51.76 20.87
CA PHE A 256 -48.13 -52.11 19.89
C PHE A 256 -46.87 -51.21 19.94
N GLY A 257 -45.68 -51.62 20.37
CA GLY A 257 -45.08 -52.94 20.51
C GLY A 257 -43.92 -53.06 19.51
N VAL A 258 -42.68 -53.17 20.01
CA VAL A 258 -41.60 -54.09 19.56
C VAL A 258 -40.29 -53.69 20.24
N SER A 259 -39.61 -54.73 20.73
CA SER A 259 -38.50 -54.74 21.68
C SER A 259 -37.17 -55.07 20.97
N ARG A 260 -36.05 -54.49 21.43
CA ARG A 260 -34.71 -55.11 21.44
C ARG A 260 -33.78 -54.24 22.29
N ARG A 261 -33.56 -54.61 23.56
CA ARG A 261 -32.57 -55.57 24.10
C ARG A 261 -31.22 -54.85 24.35
N GLN A 262 -31.02 -54.52 25.62
CA GLN A 262 -29.76 -54.14 26.25
C GLN A 262 -28.77 -55.31 26.15
N GLU A 263 -27.50 -55.01 25.87
CA GLU A 263 -26.38 -55.87 26.28
C GLU A 263 -25.35 -55.00 27.03
N GLU A 264 -24.90 -55.58 28.13
CA GLU A 264 -24.25 -55.01 29.29
C GLU A 264 -22.71 -54.98 29.13
N GLU A 265 -22.06 -54.02 29.80
CA GLU A 265 -20.62 -54.04 30.10
C GLU A 265 -20.26 -55.20 31.06
N PRO A 266 -19.03 -55.76 30.98
CA PRO A 266 -18.42 -56.45 32.10
C PRO A 266 -17.28 -55.63 32.76
N PRO A 267 -17.08 -55.77 34.09
CA PRO A 267 -16.20 -54.91 34.89
C PRO A 267 -14.81 -55.51 35.17
N GLY A 268 -13.88 -54.63 35.55
CA GLY A 268 -12.96 -54.85 36.68
C GLY A 268 -11.64 -55.59 36.47
N ASN A 269 -10.53 -54.92 36.82
CA ASN A 269 -9.65 -55.25 37.97
C ASN A 269 -8.16 -54.94 37.71
N THR A 270 -7.61 -54.02 38.52
CA THR A 270 -6.38 -54.10 39.35
C THR A 270 -5.42 -55.28 39.05
N GLU A 271 -4.09 -55.15 38.89
CA GLU A 271 -3.08 -54.72 39.88
C GLU A 271 -1.62 -54.83 39.30
N LEU A 272 -0.68 -54.14 39.99
CA LEU A 272 0.72 -54.51 40.27
C LEU A 272 1.82 -54.59 39.17
N GLY A 273 2.74 -53.61 39.23
CA GLY A 273 4.10 -53.86 39.74
C GLY A 273 5.19 -54.30 38.76
N ARG A 274 6.01 -53.34 38.28
CA ARG A 274 7.47 -53.20 38.51
C ARG A 274 8.05 -52.09 37.64
#